data_AF-A0A6N7D6H4-F1
#
_entry.id   AF-A0A6N7D6H4-F1
#
_cell.length_a   1.000
_cell.length_b   1.000
_cell.length_c   1.000
_cell.angle_alpha   90.00
_cell.angle_beta   90.00
_cell.angle_gamma   90.00
#
_symmetry.space_group_name_H-M   'P 1'
#
loop_
_entity.id
_entity.type
_entity.pdbx_description
1 polymer ?
#
loop_
_entity_poly.entity_id
_entity_poly.type
_entity_poly.pdbx_seq_one_letter_code
_entity_poly.pdbx_strand_id
1 'polypeptide(L)'
;MRRLRAVRFLESMHNTAIAIGRFAVTPLTRLTAAGDYIASVSIRNGMHDRVFRFIPRFDSDASARRYAALEGRRMVLDNQLN
;
A
#
# COMPACT_ATOMS: atom_id res chain seq x y z
N MET A 1 32.04 9.47 12.74
CA MET A 1 31.07 9.91 11.71
C MET A 1 29.89 8.94 11.68
N ARG A 2 28.73 9.34 12.22
CA ARG A 2 27.52 8.51 12.26
C ARG A 2 26.86 8.49 10.88
N ARG A 3 26.74 7.29 10.29
CA ARG A 3 25.88 7.04 9.13
C ARG A 3 24.46 7.50 9.46
N LEU A 4 24.00 8.56 8.80
CA LEU A 4 22.58 8.88 8.74
C LEU A 4 21.89 7.76 7.96
N ARG A 5 21.28 6.82 8.68
CA ARG A 5 20.25 5.94 8.12
C ARG A 5 19.06 6.83 7.76
N ALA A 6 19.08 7.43 6.56
CA ALA A 6 17.87 7.86 5.88
C ALA A 6 17.11 6.61 5.41
N VAL A 7 16.73 5.74 6.36
CA VAL A 7 15.80 4.61 6.14
C VAL A 7 14.50 4.96 6.87
N ARG A 8 14.01 6.17 6.60
CA ARG A 8 12.58 6.45 6.61
C ARG A 8 12.26 6.80 5.16
N PHE A 9 12.07 5.76 4.36
CA PHE A 9 11.20 5.86 3.21
C PHE A 9 9.96 6.61 3.68
N LEU A 10 9.63 7.73 3.02
CA LEU A 10 8.41 8.50 3.30
C LEU A 10 7.22 7.62 2.91
N GLU A 11 6.82 6.71 3.79
CA GLU A 11 5.48 6.14 3.79
C GLU A 11 4.54 7.30 4.08
N SER A 12 3.72 7.67 3.10
CA SER A 12 2.72 8.73 3.25
C SER A 12 1.87 8.48 4.50
N MET A 13 1.77 9.48 5.38
CA MET A 13 1.14 9.39 6.72
C MET A 13 -0.40 9.36 6.68
N HIS A 14 -1.01 8.71 5.69
CA HIS A 14 -2.47 8.52 5.59
C HIS A 14 -2.83 7.13 5.06
N ASN A 15 -2.29 6.09 5.71
CA ASN A 15 -2.61 4.69 5.42
C ASN A 15 -3.73 4.20 6.34
N THR A 16 -4.89 4.86 6.28
CA THR A 16 -6.05 4.46 7.08
C THR A 16 -6.57 3.12 6.55
N ALA A 17 -6.63 2.13 7.42
CA ALA A 17 -7.17 0.82 7.07
C ALA A 17 -8.68 0.92 6.78
N ILE A 18 -9.11 0.28 5.69
CA ILE A 18 -10.50 0.14 5.29
C ILE A 18 -10.96 -1.25 5.73
N ALA A 19 -11.97 -1.31 6.60
CA ALA A 19 -12.54 -2.58 7.03
C ALA A 19 -13.52 -3.12 5.98
N ILE A 20 -13.34 -4.39 5.57
CA ILE A 20 -14.22 -5.11 4.65
C ILE A 20 -14.47 -6.50 5.23
N GLY A 21 -15.61 -6.67 5.90
CA GLY A 21 -15.90 -7.90 6.65
C GLY A 21 -14.80 -8.17 7.69
N ARG A 22 -14.15 -9.33 7.59
CA ARG A 22 -13.04 -9.71 8.48
C ARG A 22 -11.67 -9.13 8.08
N PHE A 23 -11.59 -8.47 6.93
CA PHE A 23 -10.34 -7.98 6.38
C PHE A 23 -10.11 -6.52 6.74
N ALA A 24 -8.88 -6.18 7.09
CA ALA A 24 -8.40 -4.80 7.11
C ALA A 24 -7.51 -4.58 5.89
N VAL A 25 -7.91 -3.64 5.03
CA VAL A 25 -7.23 -3.29 3.78
C VAL A 25 -6.52 -1.96 3.99
N THR A 26 -5.19 -1.98 4.02
CA THR A 26 -4.36 -0.80 4.25
C THR A 26 -3.64 -0.43 2.95
N PRO A 27 -4.05 0.64 2.25
CA PRO A 27 -3.32 1.17 1.11
C PRO A 27 -1.94 1.65 1.56
N LEU A 28 -0.91 1.35 0.76
CA LEU A 28 0.48 1.72 1.00
C LEU A 28 1.07 2.33 -0.26
N THR A 29 1.79 3.44 -0.11
CA THR A 29 2.50 4.09 -1.21
C THR A 29 3.98 4.23 -0.87
N ARG A 30 4.82 4.20 -1.91
CA ARG A 30 6.25 4.43 -1.77
C ARG A 30 6.76 5.28 -2.93
N LEU A 31 7.39 6.41 -2.60
CA LEU A 31 8.19 7.19 -3.54
C LEU A 31 9.46 6.40 -3.93
N THR A 32 9.74 6.31 -5.22
CA THR A 32 10.96 5.65 -5.71
C THR A 32 12.07 6.65 -6.00
N ALA A 33 13.28 6.12 -6.22
CA ALA A 33 14.44 6.94 -6.59
C ALA A 33 14.27 7.68 -7.93
N ALA A 34 13.35 7.22 -8.79
CA ALA A 34 13.03 7.87 -10.06
C ALA A 34 12.01 9.02 -9.91
N GLY A 35 11.49 9.27 -8.71
CA GLY A 35 10.51 10.34 -8.43
C GLY A 35 9.05 9.94 -8.65
N ASP A 36 8.78 8.74 -9.17
CA ASP A 36 7.44 8.16 -9.26
C ASP A 36 7.02 7.45 -7.97
N TYR A 37 5.73 7.16 -7.84
CA TYR A 37 5.14 6.41 -6.74
C TYR A 37 4.74 5.02 -7.18
N ILE A 38 5.04 4.02 -6.34
CA ILE A 38 4.46 2.69 -6.46
C ILE A 38 3.34 2.49 -5.45
N ALA A 39 2.32 1.73 -5.86
CA ALA A 39 1.20 1.35 -5.03
C ALA A 39 1.37 -0.09 -4.49
N SER A 40 0.95 -0.30 -3.26
CA SER A 40 0.82 -1.63 -2.65
C SER A 40 -0.33 -1.63 -1.65
N VAL A 41 -0.77 -2.80 -1.23
CA VAL A 41 -1.80 -2.94 -0.21
C VAL A 41 -1.43 -4.04 0.78
N SER A 42 -1.54 -3.74 2.07
CA SER A 42 -1.56 -4.79 3.10
C SER A 42 -3.01 -5.24 3.32
N ILE A 43 -3.26 -6.54 3.25
CA ILE A 43 -4.56 -7.15 3.54
C ILE A 43 -4.36 -8.07 4.73
N ARG A 44 -4.91 -7.66 5.88
CA ARG A 44 -4.86 -8.42 7.13
C ARG A 44 -6.14 -9.21 7.33
N ASN A 45 -6.01 -10.50 7.63
CA ASN A 45 -7.11 -11.39 7.98
C ASN A 45 -6.85 -11.99 9.38
N GLY A 46 -7.03 -11.17 10.42
CA GLY A 46 -6.65 -11.52 11.79
C GLY A 46 -5.18 -11.21 12.08
N MET A 47 -4.36 -12.25 12.31
CA MET A 47 -2.97 -12.11 12.80
C MET A 47 -1.93 -11.92 11.69
N HIS A 48 -2.24 -12.31 10.45
CA HIS A 48 -1.29 -12.25 9.33
C HIS A 48 -1.72 -11.23 8.29
N ASP A 49 -0.72 -10.52 7.78
CA ASP A 49 -0.83 -9.54 6.69
C ASP A 49 -0.27 -10.15 5.40
N ARG A 50 -0.98 -9.96 4.29
CA ARG A 50 -0.46 -10.21 2.94
C ARG A 50 -0.24 -8.87 2.26
N VAL A 51 0.97 -8.63 1.74
CA VAL A 51 1.30 -7.39 1.02
C VAL A 51 1.36 -7.67 -0.47
N PHE A 52 0.48 -7.02 -1.23
CA PHE A 52 0.47 -7.07 -2.68
C PHE A 52 1.08 -5.79 -3.25
N ARG A 53 2.07 -5.92 -4.12
CA ARG A 53 2.72 -4.80 -4.81
C ARG A 53 2.22 -4.73 -6.24
N PHE A 54 1.77 -3.56 -6.65
CA PHE A 54 1.26 -3.35 -7.99
C PHE A 54 2.37 -2.88 -8.93
N ILE A 55 2.21 -3.21 -10.21
CA ILE A 55 3.15 -2.86 -11.29
C ILE A 55 3.03 -1.38 -11.71
N PRO A 56 1.82 -0.78 -11.84
CA PRO A 56 1.65 0.60 -12.27
C PRO A 56 2.44 1.61 -11.42
N ARG A 57 2.96 2.62 -12.10
CA ARG A 57 3.65 3.78 -11.53
C ARG A 57 2.76 5.00 -11.60
N PHE A 58 2.94 5.92 -10.66
CA PHE A 58 2.07 7.09 -10.52
C PHE A 58 2.90 8.34 -10.29
N ASP A 59 2.45 9.46 -10.84
CA ASP A 59 3.13 10.76 -10.67
C ASP A 59 2.79 11.43 -9.32
N SER A 60 1.83 10.89 -8.57
CA SER A 60 1.45 11.40 -7.25
C SER A 60 1.14 10.29 -6.24
N ASP A 61 1.42 10.59 -4.97
CA ASP A 61 1.02 9.77 -3.82
C ASP A 61 -0.48 9.50 -3.82
N ALA A 62 -1.28 10.53 -4.10
CA ALA A 62 -2.74 10.46 -4.05
C ALA A 62 -3.30 9.47 -5.07
N SER A 63 -2.78 9.47 -6.30
CA SER A 63 -3.18 8.51 -7.33
C SER A 63 -2.77 7.08 -6.97
N ALA A 64 -1.55 6.87 -6.46
CA ALA A 64 -1.07 5.56 -6.05
C ALA A 64 -1.90 4.98 -4.89
N ARG A 65 -2.23 5.82 -3.91
CA ARG A 65 -3.03 5.45 -2.74
C ARG A 65 -4.47 5.14 -3.10
N ARG A 66 -5.10 5.97 -3.94
CA ARG A 66 -6.46 5.72 -4.44
C ARG A 66 -6.51 4.40 -5.22
N TYR A 67 -5.51 4.15 -6.06
CA TYR A 67 -5.38 2.90 -6.79
C TYR A 67 -5.25 1.70 -5.84
N ALA A 68 -4.33 1.75 -4.87
CA ALA A 68 -4.16 0.69 -3.88
C ALA A 68 -5.43 0.39 -3.07
N ALA A 69 -6.20 1.41 -2.70
CA ALA A 69 -7.47 1.25 -1.99
C ALA A 69 -8.53 0.55 -2.84
N LEU A 70 -8.67 0.95 -4.11
CA LEU A 70 -9.64 0.36 -5.04
C LEU A 70 -9.29 -1.08 -5.36
N GLU A 71 -8.03 -1.37 -5.71
CA GLU A 71 -7.58 -2.72 -6.01
C GLU A 71 -7.63 -3.61 -4.77
N GLY A 72 -7.17 -3.14 -3.61
CA GLY A 72 -7.27 -3.90 -2.36
C GLY A 72 -8.71 -4.28 -1.99
N ARG A 73 -9.65 -3.34 -2.16
CA ARG A 73 -11.08 -3.61 -1.99
C ARG A 73 -11.57 -4.67 -2.98
N ARG A 74 -11.21 -4.54 -4.25
CA ARG A 74 -11.61 -5.47 -5.31
C ARG A 74 -11.08 -6.88 -5.04
N MET A 75 -9.82 -7.01 -4.64
CA MET A 75 -9.20 -8.30 -4.31
C MET A 75 -9.92 -9.04 -3.18
N VAL A 76 -10.36 -8.32 -2.14
CA VAL A 76 -11.14 -8.92 -1.04
C VAL A 76 -12.52 -9.37 -1.51
N LEU A 77 -13.22 -8.53 -2.28
CA LEU A 77 -14.58 -8.85 -2.74
C LEU A 77 -14.62 -9.98 -3.78
N ASP A 78 -13.60 -10.04 -4.63
CA ASP A 78 -13.47 -11.05 -5.69
C ASP A 78 -12.75 -12.33 -5.19
N ASN A 79 -12.37 -12.39 -3.91
CA ASN A 79 -11.60 -13.48 -3.31
C ASN A 79 -10.25 -13.78 -4.03
N GLN A 80 -9.58 -12.76 -4.53
CA GLN A 80 -8.29 -12.83 -5.25
C GLN A 80 -7.06 -12.79 -4.32
N LEU A 81 -7.17 -13.39 -3.13
CA LEU A 81 -6.11 -13.31 -2.12
C LEU A 81 -5.10 -14.45 -2.18
N ASN A 82 -5.29 -15.43 -3.08
CA ASN A 82 -4.54 -16.69 -3.15
C ASN A 82 -3.17 -16.56 -3.82
#